data_AF-A0A9X0I4W4-F1
#
_entry.id   AF-A0A9X0I4W4-F1
#
_cell.length_a   1.000
_cell.length_b   1.000
_cell.length_c   1.000
_cell.angle_alpha   90.00
_cell.angle_beta   90.00
_cell.angle_gamma   90.00
#
_symmetry.space_group_name_H-M   'P 1'
#
loop_
_entity.id
_entity.type
_entity.pdbx_description
1 polymer ?
#
loop_
_entity_poly.entity_id
_entity_poly.type
_entity_poly.pdbx_seq_one_letter_code
_entity_poly.pdbx_strand_id
1 'polypeptide(L)'
;MAHGPADRWPRTVHLFAPSASPRRRSAQAAHQVVDKRGGELLGEWLVRIAAEPPLERIGTPDDIAELVVFLAGPGRWVNGQVLYANGGAV
;
A
#
# COMPACT_ATOMS: atom_id res chain seq x y z
N MET A 1 13.61 -19.83 -25.80
CA MET A 1 14.25 -20.17 -24.51
C MET A 1 13.19 -20.89 -23.68
N ALA A 2 13.43 -22.15 -23.31
CA ALA A 2 12.46 -22.93 -22.54
C ALA A 2 12.53 -22.52 -21.06
N HIS A 3 11.39 -22.13 -20.49
CA HIS A 3 11.27 -21.85 -19.06
C HIS A 3 11.23 -23.20 -18.29
N GLY A 4 11.81 -23.23 -17.09
CA GLY A 4 12.14 -24.44 -16.33
C GLY A 4 11.07 -24.82 -15.28
N PRO A 5 11.33 -25.76 -14.36
CA PRO A 5 10.35 -26.15 -13.35
C PRO A 5 9.96 -25.03 -12.36
N ALA A 6 10.74 -23.94 -12.27
CA ALA A 6 10.50 -22.82 -11.36
C ALA A 6 9.33 -21.90 -11.77
N ASP A 7 8.93 -21.90 -13.04
CA ASP A 7 7.88 -21.05 -13.59
C ASP A 7 6.46 -21.59 -13.38
N ARG A 8 6.32 -22.82 -12.85
CA ARG A 8 5.03 -23.47 -12.57
C ARG A 8 4.49 -23.28 -11.14
N TRP A 9 5.26 -22.73 -10.21
CA TRP A 9 4.82 -22.55 -8.84
C TRP A 9 4.00 -21.27 -8.66
N PRO A 10 2.85 -21.30 -7.97
CA PRO A 10 2.11 -20.09 -7.64
C PRO A 10 3.00 -19.16 -6.80
N ARG A 11 3.13 -17.91 -7.24
CA ARG A 11 3.92 -16.87 -6.58
C ARG A 11 2.98 -16.05 -5.72
N THR A 12 3.18 -16.11 -4.40
CA THR A 12 2.37 -15.36 -3.45
C THR A 12 3.29 -14.43 -2.67
N VAL A 13 3.11 -13.13 -2.86
CA VAL A 13 3.69 -12.10 -2.02
C VAL A 13 2.53 -11.34 -1.39
N HIS A 14 2.49 -11.31 -0.06
CA HIS A 14 1.48 -10.57 0.66
C HIS A 14 1.99 -9.15 0.88
N LEU A 15 1.36 -8.20 0.18
CA LEU A 15 1.66 -6.79 0.36
C LEU A 15 0.83 -6.23 1.52
N PHE A 16 1.50 -5.68 2.53
CA PHE A 16 0.83 -5.00 3.62
C PHE A 16 1.14 -3.49 3.53
N ALA A 17 0.11 -2.71 3.22
CA ALA A 17 0.18 -1.26 3.10
C ALA A 17 -0.90 -0.64 4.00
N PRO A 18 -0.62 -0.45 5.31
CA PRO A 18 -1.63 -0.01 6.28
C PRO A 18 -2.11 1.42 6.02
N SER A 19 -1.33 2.24 5.31
CA SER A 19 -1.68 3.63 4.97
C SER A 19 -2.26 3.81 3.56
N ALA A 20 -2.20 2.78 2.71
CA ALA A 20 -2.76 2.83 1.36
C ALA A 20 -4.28 2.61 1.43
N SER A 21 -5.03 3.71 1.55
CA SER A 21 -6.50 3.70 1.56
C SER A 21 -7.06 3.11 0.24
N PRO A 22 -7.74 1.95 0.25
CA PRO A 22 -8.41 1.44 -0.95
C PRO A 22 -9.77 2.13 -1.07
N ARG A 23 -9.83 3.34 -1.63
CA ARG A 23 -11.10 4.03 -1.92
C ARG A 23 -11.27 4.31 -3.41
N ARG A 24 -11.83 3.34 -4.14
CA ARG A 24 -12.47 3.60 -5.45
C ARG A 24 -13.93 3.12 -5.58
N ARG A 25 -14.60 2.70 -4.50
CA ARG A 25 -16.06 2.49 -4.51
C ARG A 25 -16.87 3.30 -3.48
N SER A 26 -16.23 3.95 -2.53
CA SER A 26 -16.88 4.67 -1.43
C SER A 26 -16.77 6.20 -1.49
N ALA A 27 -16.21 6.76 -2.57
CA ALA A 27 -16.04 8.22 -2.68
C ALA A 27 -17.36 8.97 -2.84
N GLN A 28 -18.40 8.36 -3.45
CA GLN A 28 -19.72 9.01 -3.58
C GLN A 28 -20.60 8.88 -2.33
N ALA A 29 -20.43 7.83 -1.52
CA ALA A 29 -21.25 7.60 -0.32
C ALA A 29 -20.69 8.29 0.95
N ALA A 30 -19.41 8.65 0.98
CA ALA A 30 -18.76 9.23 2.15
C ALA A 30 -18.97 10.75 2.32
N HIS A 31 -19.60 11.44 1.35
CA HIS A 31 -19.71 12.90 1.39
C HIS A 31 -20.73 13.43 2.42
N GLN A 32 -21.43 12.58 3.18
CA GLN A 32 -22.50 13.03 4.09
C GLN A 32 -22.37 12.63 5.58
N VAL A 33 -21.23 12.15 6.08
CA VAL A 33 -21.13 11.76 7.52
C VAL A 33 -19.94 12.33 8.27
N VAL A 34 -19.08 13.14 7.65
CA VAL A 34 -17.99 13.81 8.38
C VAL A 34 -18.47 15.19 8.80
N ASP A 35 -18.91 15.35 10.05
CA ASP A 35 -19.16 16.68 10.62
C ASP A 35 -17.84 17.48 10.70
N LYS A 36 -17.91 18.80 10.92
CA LYS A 36 -16.70 19.65 10.94
C LYS A 36 -15.66 19.17 11.97
N ARG A 37 -16.10 18.68 13.13
CA ARG A 37 -15.22 18.14 14.17
C ARG A 37 -14.59 16.83 13.71
N GLY A 38 -15.33 15.96 13.06
CA GLY A 38 -14.82 14.73 12.44
C GLY A 38 -13.80 15.02 11.34
N GLY A 39 -13.95 16.12 10.60
CA GLY A 39 -12.99 16.56 9.58
C GLY A 39 -11.70 17.09 10.18
N GLU A 40 -11.78 17.89 11.24
CA GLU A 40 -10.64 18.38 12.01
C GLU A 40 -9.87 17.22 12.67
N LEU A 41 -10.58 16.31 13.34
CA LEU A 41 -9.99 15.11 13.94
C LEU A 41 -9.33 14.21 12.88
N LEU A 42 -9.94 14.05 11.71
CA LEU A 42 -9.34 13.29 10.60
C LEU A 42 -8.07 13.98 10.09
N GLY A 43 -8.06 15.32 10.01
CA GLY A 43 -6.90 16.09 9.62
C GLY A 43 -5.74 15.97 10.60
N GLU A 44 -6.00 16.13 11.90
CA GLU A 44 -5.01 15.92 12.96
C GLU A 44 -4.46 14.49 12.94
N TRP A 45 -5.34 13.51 12.72
CA TRP A 45 -4.94 12.11 12.64
C TRP A 45 -4.05 11.84 11.42
N LEU A 46 -4.40 12.40 10.25
CA LEU A 46 -3.60 12.31 9.02
C LEU A 46 -2.20 12.92 9.19
N VAL A 47 -2.09 14.07 9.85
CA VAL A 47 -0.79 14.72 10.12
C VAL A 47 0.07 13.83 11.01
N ARG A 48 -0.52 13.22 12.04
CA ARG A 48 0.21 12.31 12.94
C ARG A 48 0.73 11.07 12.20
N ILE A 49 -0.11 10.40 11.42
CA ILE A 49 0.32 9.18 10.71
C ILE A 49 1.28 9.46 9.54
N ALA A 50 1.27 10.68 8.99
CA ALA A 50 2.25 11.08 7.98
C ALA A 50 3.66 11.25 8.56
N ALA A 51 3.76 11.62 9.85
CA ALA A 51 5.03 11.82 10.55
C ALA A 51 5.64 10.54 11.15
N GLU A 52 4.88 9.45 11.23
CA GLU A 52 5.36 8.15 11.74
C GLU A 52 6.39 7.45 10.84
N PRO A 53 6.21 7.35 9.51
CA PRO A 53 7.22 6.75 8.65
C PRO A 53 8.44 7.67 8.49
N PRO A 54 9.68 7.14 8.45
CA PRO A 54 10.89 7.90 8.14
C PRO A 54 10.85 8.71 6.84
N LEU A 55 9.99 8.32 5.89
CA LEU A 55 9.77 9.07 4.66
C LEU A 55 8.81 10.27 4.81
N GLU A 56 8.30 10.54 6.02
CA GLU A 56 7.49 11.70 6.41
C GLU A 56 6.30 11.98 5.47
N ARG A 57 5.76 10.94 4.85
CA ARG A 57 4.64 11.02 3.91
C ARG A 57 3.75 9.78 3.98
N ILE A 58 2.47 9.99 3.65
CA ILE A 58 1.54 8.90 3.39
C ILE A 58 1.82 8.33 2.00
N GLY A 59 1.86 6.99 1.90
CA GLY A 59 2.02 6.29 0.64
C GLY A 59 0.85 6.56 -0.32
N THR A 60 1.16 6.63 -1.60
CA THR A 60 0.19 6.79 -2.69
C THR A 60 -0.09 5.45 -3.35
N PRO A 61 -1.20 5.31 -4.11
CA PRO A 61 -1.45 4.10 -4.89
C PRO A 61 -0.33 3.79 -5.90
N ASP A 62 0.34 4.80 -6.43
CA ASP A 62 1.43 4.64 -7.40
C ASP A 62 2.66 3.97 -6.77
N ASP A 63 2.98 4.28 -5.50
CA ASP A 63 4.06 3.61 -4.76
C ASP A 63 3.86 2.08 -4.68
N ILE A 64 2.61 1.67 -4.51
CA ILE A 64 2.23 0.24 -4.46
C ILE A 64 2.28 -0.37 -5.86
N ALA A 65 1.80 0.36 -6.88
CA ALA A 65 1.81 -0.12 -8.26
C ALA A 65 3.23 -0.37 -8.75
N GLU A 66 4.17 0.53 -8.48
CA GLU A 66 5.58 0.36 -8.82
C GLU A 66 6.20 -0.87 -8.15
N LEU A 67 5.91 -1.09 -6.86
CA LEU A 67 6.37 -2.27 -6.14
C LEU A 67 5.81 -3.57 -6.73
N VAL A 68 4.52 -3.58 -7.10
CA VAL A 68 3.90 -4.74 -7.76
C VAL A 68 4.55 -5.02 -9.11
N VAL A 69 4.80 -3.99 -9.93
CA VAL A 69 5.50 -4.13 -11.22
C VAL A 69 6.91 -4.69 -11.03
N PHE A 70 7.65 -4.20 -10.01
CA PHE A 70 8.97 -4.71 -9.67
C PHE A 70 8.93 -6.21 -9.30
N LEU A 71 8.01 -6.62 -8.42
CA LEU A 71 7.87 -8.00 -7.97
C LEU A 71 7.42 -8.94 -9.10
N ALA A 72 6.56 -8.46 -10.00
CA ALA A 72 6.11 -9.21 -11.17
C ALA A 72 7.21 -9.35 -12.24
N GLY A 73 8.18 -8.42 -12.28
CA GLY A 73 9.27 -8.41 -13.25
C GLY A 73 10.63 -8.80 -12.64
N PRO A 74 11.54 -7.84 -12.37
CA PRO A 74 12.87 -8.13 -11.87
C PRO A 74 12.92 -9.02 -10.62
N GLY A 75 11.95 -8.86 -9.71
CA GLY A 75 11.82 -9.60 -8.45
C GLY A 75 11.36 -11.06 -8.57
N ARG A 76 11.35 -11.66 -9.76
CA ARG A 76 10.81 -13.00 -10.06
C ARG A 76 11.27 -14.17 -9.17
N TRP A 77 12.37 -14.02 -8.42
CA TRP A 77 12.89 -15.04 -7.50
C TRP A 77 12.47 -14.82 -6.03
N VAL A 78 11.65 -13.80 -5.77
CA VAL A 78 11.10 -13.49 -4.45
C VAL A 78 9.73 -14.16 -4.30
N ASN A 79 9.56 -15.00 -3.29
CA ASN A 79 8.28 -15.68 -3.00
C ASN A 79 8.14 -15.93 -1.48
N GLY A 80 6.90 -16.07 -1.02
CA GLY A 80 6.57 -16.40 0.38
C GLY A 80 6.88 -15.28 1.38
N GLN A 81 7.08 -14.05 0.90
CA GLN A 81 7.41 -12.90 1.74
C GLN A 81 6.17 -12.07 2.08
N VAL A 82 6.21 -11.45 3.27
CA VAL A 82 5.35 -10.32 3.64
C VAL A 82 6.18 -9.05 3.52
N LEU A 83 5.76 -8.12 2.66
CA LEU A 83 6.49 -6.88 2.42
C LEU A 83 5.66 -5.69 2.93
N TYR A 84 6.30 -4.85 3.75
CA TYR A 84 5.74 -3.62 4.28
C TYR A 84 6.09 -2.45 3.34
N ALA A 85 5.07 -1.92 2.65
CA ALA A 85 5.20 -0.77 1.76
C ALA A 85 4.62 0.47 2.43
N ASN A 86 5.19 0.85 3.58
CA ASN A 86 4.63 1.86 4.49
C ASN A 86 5.59 3.02 4.77
N GLY A 87 6.68 3.14 4.02
CA GLY A 87 7.69 4.19 4.22
C GLY A 87 8.61 3.99 5.42
N GLY A 88 8.67 2.78 5.99
CA GLY A 88 9.61 2.42 7.05
C GLY A 88 9.07 2.59 8.48
N ALA A 89 7.77 2.81 8.65
CA ALA A 89 7.13 2.80 9.96
C ALA A 89 7.20 1.39 10.58
N VAL A 90 7.51 1.31 11.87
CA VAL A 90 7.60 0.07 12.67
C VAL A 90 6.69 0.15 13.89
#